data_AF-A0A2E9U4V5-F1
#
_entry.id   AF-A0A2E9U4V5-F1
#
_cell.length_a   1.000
_cell.length_b   1.000
_cell.length_c   1.000
_cell.angle_alpha   90.00
_cell.angle_beta   90.00
_cell.angle_gamma   90.00
#
_symmetry.space_group_name_H-M   'P 1'
#
loop_
_entity.id
_entity.type
_entity.pdbx_description
1 polymer ?
#
loop_
_entity_poly.entity_id
_entity_poly.type
_entity_poly.pdbx_seq_one_letter_code
_entity_poly.pdbx_strand_id
1 'polypeptide(L)'
;MLERFGIGHISLMSHWIILFSFYLYIKESTHLRLWIATILISVLVHGYIFAMVFVIAIFSLIKNYPKGTSTPSRIRMCFVAIISFSLVSLLAFGYFENTNVFHGGWGGYRLNIISIVNPNGLNFNWSQFIGDSSIFNRLKIGDYEGFNYLGLGIIINLIFAIFLVIKKKINIFSSLDSKLVIIFCLLLILFGLSNHIAFGSYELLNYNLPGFLKVFTKPFRASGRFFWPVYYIIFISTLVFVLRNLNPRKTLIYALLILMIQVVDLSDGFQKIREFAQNKEEGSLYKKDLELNQLESVAKDYGKLIYVFPSNAPKNWIQLSYFSYRNNLKTNFGYFARRNKNVENGYIRQINMQFAENNLSKDSIYYFSDQRIWRKFYNKVRSKSKRIKIIDSYGEPHFVILPNK
;
A
#
# COMPACT_ATOMS: atom_id res chain seq x y z
N MET A 1 -4.45 -9.18 -2.47
CA MET A 1 -3.05 -9.29 -2.00
C MET A 1 -2.08 -9.31 -3.17
N LEU A 2 -2.13 -10.31 -4.06
CA LEU A 2 -1.19 -10.44 -5.18
C LEU A 2 -1.21 -9.25 -6.17
N GLU A 3 -2.37 -8.64 -6.40
CA GLU A 3 -2.44 -7.38 -7.15
C GLU A 3 -1.54 -6.28 -6.57
N ARG A 4 -1.32 -6.26 -5.25
CA ARG A 4 -0.44 -5.28 -4.59
C ARG A 4 1.04 -5.58 -4.82
N PHE A 5 1.39 -6.85 -5.03
CA PHE A 5 2.72 -7.25 -5.46
C PHE A 5 3.03 -6.71 -6.86
N GLY A 6 2.13 -6.96 -7.83
CA GLY A 6 2.32 -6.57 -9.24
C GLY A 6 2.36 -5.06 -9.51
N ILE A 7 2.07 -4.23 -8.51
CA ILE A 7 2.14 -2.75 -8.60
C ILE A 7 3.20 -2.15 -7.66
N GLY A 8 4.06 -2.98 -7.05
CA GLY A 8 5.16 -2.53 -6.19
C GLY A 8 4.75 -2.10 -4.78
N HIS A 9 3.51 -2.37 -4.35
CA HIS A 9 3.04 -2.07 -3.00
C HIS A 9 3.30 -3.24 -2.02
N ILE A 10 4.56 -3.63 -1.86
CA ILE A 10 4.96 -4.86 -1.13
C ILE A 10 4.52 -4.83 0.34
N SER A 11 4.66 -3.70 1.04
CA SER A 11 4.25 -3.58 2.45
C SER A 11 2.75 -3.82 2.67
N LEU A 12 1.93 -3.59 1.64
CA LEU A 12 0.48 -3.82 1.69
C LEU A 12 0.11 -5.29 1.51
N MET A 13 1.06 -6.20 1.25
CA MET A 13 0.78 -7.63 1.13
C MET A 13 0.58 -8.32 2.49
N SER A 14 0.89 -7.65 3.60
CA SER A 14 0.84 -8.18 4.97
C SER A 14 -0.59 -8.36 5.52
N HIS A 15 -1.51 -8.88 4.72
CA HIS A 15 -2.90 -9.16 5.12
C HIS A 15 -2.98 -10.26 6.19
N TRP A 16 -1.92 -11.05 6.40
CA TRP A 16 -1.84 -12.01 7.50
C TRP A 16 -2.03 -11.34 8.86
N ILE A 17 -1.67 -10.06 9.02
CA ILE A 17 -1.90 -9.29 10.25
C ILE A 17 -3.40 -9.03 10.44
N ILE A 18 -4.13 -8.72 9.36
CA ILE A 18 -5.59 -8.56 9.37
C ILE A 18 -6.23 -9.91 9.77
N LEU A 19 -5.83 -11.01 9.14
CA LEU A 19 -6.33 -12.34 9.47
C LEU A 19 -6.02 -12.76 10.91
N PHE A 20 -4.82 -12.45 11.42
CA PHE A 20 -4.45 -12.70 12.80
C PHE A 20 -5.30 -11.87 13.78
N SER A 21 -5.61 -10.62 13.44
CA SER A 21 -6.52 -9.81 14.26
C SER A 21 -7.96 -10.36 14.27
N PHE A 22 -8.44 -10.92 13.15
CA PHE A 22 -9.70 -11.65 13.13
C PHE A 22 -9.65 -12.93 13.96
N TYR A 23 -8.53 -13.67 13.94
CA TYR A 23 -8.34 -14.82 14.81
C TYR A 23 -8.47 -14.43 16.30
N LEU A 24 -7.82 -13.34 16.73
CA LEU A 24 -7.95 -12.82 18.10
C LEU A 24 -9.39 -12.41 18.43
N TYR A 25 -10.09 -11.76 17.50
CA TYR A 25 -11.50 -11.36 17.62
C TYR A 25 -12.43 -12.57 17.79
N ILE A 26 -12.22 -13.63 17.00
CA ILE A 26 -13.01 -14.88 17.06
C ILE A 26 -12.74 -15.62 18.36
N LYS A 27 -11.48 -15.65 18.82
CA LYS A 27 -11.08 -16.24 20.11
C LYS A 27 -11.49 -15.41 21.32
N GLU A 28 -12.09 -14.24 21.10
CA GLU A 28 -12.51 -13.32 22.18
C GLU A 28 -11.34 -12.94 23.10
N SER A 29 -10.12 -12.91 22.55
CA SER A 29 -8.89 -12.71 23.31
C SER A 29 -8.81 -11.32 23.92
N THR A 30 -8.69 -11.25 25.25
CA THR A 30 -8.40 -10.03 26.01
C THR A 30 -6.94 -9.99 26.50
N HIS A 31 -6.05 -10.73 25.84
CA HIS A 31 -4.62 -10.68 26.11
C HIS A 31 -4.02 -9.41 25.51
N LEU A 32 -3.89 -8.38 26.35
CA LEU A 32 -3.39 -7.07 25.95
C LEU A 32 -2.03 -7.13 25.22
N ARG A 33 -1.12 -8.02 25.66
CA ARG A 33 0.19 -8.19 25.02
C ARG A 33 0.09 -8.59 23.55
N LEU A 34 -0.84 -9.48 23.20
CA LEU A 34 -1.03 -9.90 21.81
C LEU A 34 -1.59 -8.76 20.95
N TRP A 35 -2.56 -8.01 21.47
CA TRP A 35 -3.11 -6.84 20.76
C TRP A 35 -2.06 -5.75 20.56
N ILE A 36 -1.28 -5.41 21.61
CA ILE A 36 -0.20 -4.42 21.53
C ILE A 36 0.88 -4.86 20.53
N ALA A 37 1.31 -6.13 20.56
CA ALA A 37 2.27 -6.65 19.60
C ALA A 37 1.73 -6.58 18.16
N THR A 38 0.48 -6.95 17.95
CA THR A 38 -0.17 -6.89 16.62
C THR A 38 -0.26 -5.44 16.12
N ILE A 39 -0.62 -4.51 17.00
CA ILE A 39 -0.65 -3.07 16.70
C ILE A 39 0.74 -2.56 16.33
N LEU A 40 1.76 -2.86 17.14
CA LEU A 40 3.14 -2.44 16.89
C LEU A 40 3.62 -2.94 15.52
N ILE A 41 3.45 -4.23 15.24
CA ILE A 41 3.82 -4.83 13.96
C ILE A 41 3.06 -4.14 12.82
N SER A 42 1.76 -3.89 12.98
CA SER A 42 0.96 -3.22 11.95
C SER A 42 1.43 -1.78 11.66
N VAL A 43 1.83 -1.02 12.68
CA VAL A 43 2.36 0.36 12.52
C VAL A 43 3.70 0.36 11.80
N LEU A 44 4.58 -0.59 12.15
CA LEU A 44 5.89 -0.77 11.53
C LEU A 44 5.77 -1.19 10.06
N VAL A 45 4.77 -2.02 9.74
CA VAL A 45 4.55 -2.49 8.37
C VAL A 45 3.89 -1.41 7.51
N HIS A 46 2.70 -0.93 7.90
CA HIS A 46 1.97 0.07 7.11
C HIS A 46 0.77 0.69 7.85
N GLY A 47 0.61 2.01 7.77
CA GLY A 47 -0.49 2.74 8.40
C GLY A 47 -1.91 2.27 8.06
N TYR A 48 -2.13 1.77 6.84
CA TYR A 48 -3.44 1.20 6.45
C TYR A 48 -3.75 -0.12 7.17
N ILE A 49 -2.76 -0.99 7.29
CA ILE A 49 -2.92 -2.26 8.01
C ILE A 49 -3.16 -1.98 9.49
N PHE A 50 -2.42 -1.03 10.06
CA PHE A 50 -2.67 -0.52 11.41
C PHE A 50 -4.11 -0.05 11.60
N ALA A 51 -4.61 0.83 10.72
CA ALA A 51 -5.98 1.35 10.87
C ALA A 51 -7.03 0.24 10.87
N MET A 52 -6.90 -0.76 10.00
CA MET A 52 -7.81 -1.91 9.96
C MET A 52 -7.72 -2.75 11.23
N VAL A 53 -6.50 -3.09 11.66
CA VAL A 53 -6.25 -3.87 12.90
C VAL A 53 -6.76 -3.13 14.13
N PHE A 54 -6.56 -1.82 14.19
CA PHE A 54 -7.03 -0.96 15.28
C PHE A 54 -8.55 -1.00 15.38
N VAL A 55 -9.28 -0.82 14.27
CA VAL A 55 -10.75 -0.92 14.28
C VAL A 55 -11.21 -2.32 14.69
N ILE A 56 -10.55 -3.39 14.22
CA ILE A 56 -10.85 -4.77 14.64
C ILE A 56 -10.63 -4.95 16.15
N ALA A 57 -9.56 -4.39 16.71
CA ALA A 57 -9.29 -4.42 18.15
C ALA A 57 -10.39 -3.73 18.96
N ILE A 58 -10.83 -2.54 18.53
CA ILE A 58 -11.93 -1.80 19.17
C ILE A 58 -13.23 -2.62 19.13
N PHE A 59 -13.59 -3.17 17.98
CA PHE A 59 -14.79 -4.01 17.85
C PHE A 59 -14.69 -5.30 18.68
N SER A 60 -13.49 -5.86 18.85
CA SER A 60 -13.26 -7.01 19.76
C SER A 60 -13.57 -6.65 21.21
N LEU A 61 -13.16 -5.47 21.66
CA LEU A 61 -13.45 -4.99 23.02
C LEU A 61 -14.93 -4.70 23.22
N ILE A 62 -15.59 -4.05 22.24
CA ILE A 62 -17.03 -3.78 22.25
C ILE A 62 -17.82 -5.10 22.33
N LYS A 63 -17.44 -6.10 21.54
CA LYS A 63 -18.06 -7.44 21.56
C LYS A 63 -17.92 -8.11 22.92
N ASN A 64 -16.75 -8.04 23.54
CA ASN A 64 -16.47 -8.73 24.79
C ASN A 64 -17.13 -8.06 26.01
N TYR A 65 -17.43 -6.75 25.93
CA TYR A 65 -17.99 -5.99 27.04
C TYR A 65 -19.32 -6.54 27.59
N PRO A 66 -20.37 -6.75 26.77
CA PRO A 66 -21.65 -7.29 27.25
C PRO A 66 -21.65 -8.80 27.49
N LYS A 67 -20.66 -9.55 26.97
CA LYS A 67 -20.62 -11.01 27.09
C LYS A 67 -20.06 -11.52 28.42
N GLY A 68 -19.46 -10.66 29.24
CA GLY A 68 -18.84 -11.07 30.50
C GLY A 68 -17.60 -11.96 30.34
N THR A 69 -17.01 -12.04 29.14
CA THR A 69 -15.79 -12.83 28.85
C THR A 69 -14.56 -12.31 29.60
N SER A 70 -14.63 -11.10 30.15
CA SER A 70 -13.63 -10.47 31.01
C SER A 70 -14.29 -9.41 31.88
N THR A 71 -13.62 -9.01 32.96
CA THR A 71 -14.13 -7.96 33.85
C THR A 71 -14.23 -6.61 33.10
N PRO A 72 -15.30 -5.81 33.32
CA PRO A 72 -15.44 -4.50 32.68
C PRO A 72 -14.24 -3.57 32.92
N SER A 73 -13.61 -3.65 34.10
CA SER A 73 -12.38 -2.92 34.43
C SER A 73 -11.22 -3.31 33.51
N ARG A 74 -11.03 -4.61 33.24
CA ARG A 74 -9.99 -5.10 32.33
C ARG A 74 -10.25 -4.66 30.89
N ILE A 75 -11.50 -4.65 30.44
CA ILE A 75 -11.85 -4.20 29.08
C ILE A 75 -11.58 -2.69 28.93
N ARG A 76 -11.96 -1.88 29.92
CA ARG A 76 -11.63 -0.44 29.95
C ARG A 76 -10.11 -0.21 29.96
N MET A 77 -9.36 -0.96 30.76
CA MET A 77 -7.90 -0.89 30.79
C MET A 77 -7.30 -1.25 29.42
N CYS A 78 -7.78 -2.32 28.78
CA CYS A 78 -7.31 -2.71 27.44
C CYS A 78 -7.63 -1.63 26.40
N PHE A 79 -8.80 -1.01 26.47
CA PHE A 79 -9.21 0.08 25.58
C PHE A 79 -8.26 1.28 25.70
N VAL A 80 -8.02 1.75 26.92
CA VAL A 80 -7.09 2.86 27.19
C VAL A 80 -5.68 2.49 26.73
N ALA A 81 -5.18 1.31 27.10
CA ALA A 81 -3.85 0.87 26.72
C ALA A 81 -3.66 0.76 25.21
N ILE A 82 -4.63 0.22 24.47
CA ILE A 82 -4.60 0.13 23.00
C ILE A 82 -4.54 1.52 22.36
N ILE A 83 -5.36 2.47 22.83
CA ILE A 83 -5.38 3.83 22.31
C ILE A 83 -4.08 4.55 22.61
N SER A 84 -3.65 4.58 23.88
CA SER A 84 -2.42 5.24 24.31
C SER A 84 -1.21 4.67 23.60
N PHE A 85 -1.08 3.34 23.52
CA PHE A 85 0.03 2.69 22.83
C PHE A 85 0.03 2.99 21.32
N SER A 86 -1.16 3.00 20.68
CA SER A 86 -1.27 3.38 19.27
C SER A 86 -0.81 4.81 19.03
N LEU A 87 -1.24 5.77 19.86
CA LEU A 87 -0.84 7.17 19.75
C LEU A 87 0.66 7.35 19.95
N VAL A 88 1.24 6.75 21.00
CA VAL A 88 2.68 6.78 21.26
C VAL A 88 3.46 6.18 20.10
N SER A 89 3.02 5.03 19.56
CA SER A 89 3.67 4.39 18.41
C SER A 89 3.62 5.27 17.17
N LEU A 90 2.47 5.84 16.84
CA LEU A 90 2.33 6.74 15.70
C LEU A 90 3.20 7.99 15.85
N LEU A 91 3.31 8.56 17.06
CA LEU A 91 4.22 9.67 17.35
C LEU A 91 5.69 9.26 17.17
N ALA A 92 6.10 8.14 17.79
CA ALA A 92 7.48 7.65 17.75
C ALA A 92 7.95 7.33 16.33
N PHE A 93 7.06 6.86 15.46
CA PHE A 93 7.38 6.55 14.06
C PHE A 93 7.04 7.69 13.08
N GLY A 94 6.85 8.93 13.57
CA GLY A 94 6.74 10.13 12.73
C GLY A 94 5.46 10.19 11.89
N TYR A 95 4.36 9.57 12.33
CA TYR A 95 3.12 9.54 11.55
C TYR A 95 2.44 10.93 11.44
N PHE A 96 2.78 11.88 12.31
CA PHE A 96 2.14 13.19 12.40
C PHE A 96 2.94 14.35 11.78
N GLU A 97 4.19 14.15 11.35
CA GLU A 97 5.09 15.25 10.95
C GLU A 97 4.84 15.88 9.56
N ASN A 98 3.77 15.50 8.84
CA ASN A 98 3.57 15.96 7.45
C ASN A 98 2.28 16.78 7.25
N THR A 99 2.45 18.07 6.99
CA THR A 99 1.36 19.02 6.73
C THR A 99 1.05 19.25 5.25
N ASN A 100 1.89 18.79 4.31
CA ASN A 100 1.69 19.01 2.86
C ASN A 100 1.94 17.75 2.01
N VAL A 101 1.19 16.69 2.29
CA VAL A 101 1.16 15.50 1.41
C VAL A 101 0.27 15.81 0.20
N PHE A 102 0.85 15.59 -0.98
CA PHE A 102 0.43 15.88 -2.35
C PHE A 102 -1.08 15.80 -2.68
N HIS A 103 -1.50 16.67 -3.61
CA HIS A 103 -2.85 16.82 -4.16
C HIS A 103 -3.29 15.59 -4.97
N GLY A 104 -4.32 14.90 -4.47
CA GLY A 104 -4.92 13.71 -5.06
C GLY A 104 -5.84 13.05 -4.05
N GLY A 105 -6.74 13.87 -3.48
CA GLY A 105 -7.42 13.66 -2.21
C GLY A 105 -8.30 12.40 -2.12
N TRP A 106 -8.88 12.22 -0.92
CA TRP A 106 -9.91 11.21 -0.66
C TRP A 106 -10.95 11.19 -1.80
N GLY A 107 -11.23 10.00 -2.32
CA GLY A 107 -12.14 9.76 -3.44
C GLY A 107 -11.50 9.77 -4.83
N GLY A 108 -10.19 10.02 -4.95
CA GLY A 108 -9.40 9.65 -6.12
C GLY A 108 -9.03 8.16 -6.18
N TYR A 109 -9.03 7.50 -5.02
CA TYR A 109 -8.58 6.12 -4.79
C TYR A 109 -9.64 5.33 -3.99
N ARG A 110 -10.88 5.41 -4.47
CA ARG A 110 -12.11 4.97 -3.81
C ARG A 110 -12.39 3.47 -3.99
N LEU A 111 -13.35 2.96 -3.23
CA LEU A 111 -14.03 1.70 -3.53
C LEU A 111 -15.07 1.95 -4.63
N ASN A 112 -15.04 1.15 -5.70
CA ASN A 112 -16.14 1.09 -6.66
C ASN A 112 -17.18 0.06 -6.18
N ILE A 113 -18.47 0.33 -6.33
CA ILE A 113 -19.53 -0.61 -5.89
C ILE A 113 -19.36 -1.99 -6.54
N ILE A 114 -18.93 -2.05 -7.80
CA ILE A 114 -18.76 -3.31 -8.52
C ILE A 114 -17.40 -3.97 -8.28
N SER A 115 -16.58 -3.49 -7.35
CA SER A 115 -15.20 -3.99 -7.14
C SER A 115 -15.12 -5.48 -6.82
N ILE A 116 -16.18 -6.07 -6.27
CA ILE A 116 -16.22 -7.51 -5.94
C ILE A 116 -16.45 -8.41 -7.16
N VAL A 117 -17.00 -7.87 -8.25
CA VAL A 117 -17.26 -8.57 -9.51
C VAL A 117 -16.39 -8.11 -10.67
N ASN A 118 -15.82 -6.90 -10.59
CA ASN A 118 -14.93 -6.35 -11.61
C ASN A 118 -13.54 -7.01 -11.51
N PRO A 119 -13.10 -7.78 -12.52
CA PRO A 119 -11.81 -8.47 -12.48
C PRO A 119 -10.63 -7.59 -12.91
N ASN A 120 -10.87 -6.33 -13.30
CA ASN A 120 -9.83 -5.46 -13.85
C ASN A 120 -8.95 -4.88 -12.73
N GLY A 121 -7.73 -5.40 -12.63
CA GLY A 121 -6.65 -4.81 -11.82
C GLY A 121 -6.09 -3.54 -12.45
N LEU A 122 -4.94 -3.06 -11.99
CA LEU A 122 -4.26 -1.91 -12.59
C LEU A 122 -3.77 -2.24 -14.00
N ASN A 123 -3.04 -3.35 -14.13
CA ASN A 123 -2.27 -3.69 -15.34
C ASN A 123 -2.94 -4.74 -16.22
N PHE A 124 -3.78 -5.62 -15.65
CA PHE A 124 -4.39 -6.73 -16.36
C PHE A 124 -5.70 -7.17 -15.71
N ASN A 125 -6.48 -7.94 -16.45
CA ASN A 125 -7.70 -8.60 -16.00
C ASN A 125 -7.33 -9.91 -15.26
N TRP A 126 -7.94 -10.15 -14.10
CA TRP A 126 -7.67 -11.32 -13.25
C TRP A 126 -8.50 -12.55 -13.59
N SER A 127 -9.58 -12.41 -14.36
CA SER A 127 -10.56 -13.45 -14.63
C SER A 127 -10.42 -14.01 -16.04
N GLN A 128 -10.36 -15.33 -16.14
CA GLN A 128 -10.40 -16.05 -17.41
C GLN A 128 -11.82 -16.10 -18.00
N PHE A 129 -12.85 -16.06 -17.15
CA PHE A 129 -14.26 -16.16 -17.59
C PHE A 129 -14.92 -14.80 -17.85
N ILE A 130 -14.50 -13.76 -17.12
CA ILE A 130 -15.07 -12.43 -17.18
C ILE A 130 -14.10 -11.53 -17.97
N GLY A 131 -14.39 -11.37 -19.26
CA GLY A 131 -13.64 -10.47 -20.14
C GLY A 131 -13.81 -8.99 -19.78
N ASP A 132 -13.02 -8.16 -20.46
CA ASP A 132 -13.13 -6.71 -20.33
C ASP A 132 -14.49 -6.20 -20.82
N SER A 133 -15.06 -5.26 -20.07
CA SER A 133 -16.33 -4.62 -20.39
C SER A 133 -16.22 -3.13 -20.15
N SER A 134 -16.96 -2.33 -20.91
CA SER A 134 -17.01 -0.88 -20.74
C SER A 134 -17.43 -0.48 -19.32
N ILE A 135 -18.28 -1.28 -18.68
CA ILE A 135 -18.71 -1.06 -17.29
C ILE A 135 -17.56 -1.22 -16.28
N PHE A 136 -16.51 -1.97 -16.62
CA PHE A 136 -15.33 -2.16 -15.78
C PHE A 136 -14.27 -1.08 -15.98
N ASN A 137 -14.48 -0.15 -16.92
CA ASN A 137 -13.55 0.94 -17.16
C ASN A 137 -13.41 1.84 -15.93
N ARG A 138 -12.16 2.18 -15.62
CA ARG A 138 -11.82 3.05 -14.49
C ARG A 138 -12.15 4.50 -14.86
N LEU A 139 -12.87 5.19 -13.98
CA LEU A 139 -13.15 6.62 -14.14
C LEU A 139 -12.00 7.48 -13.65
N LYS A 140 -11.37 7.06 -12.54
CA LYS A 140 -10.22 7.75 -11.97
C LYS A 140 -9.00 6.87 -12.01
N ILE A 141 -7.85 7.49 -12.22
CA ILE A 141 -6.55 6.81 -12.23
C ILE A 141 -6.37 5.96 -10.97
N GLY A 142 -6.90 6.37 -9.81
CA GLY A 142 -6.74 5.66 -8.55
C GLY A 142 -7.76 4.55 -8.23
N ASP A 143 -8.77 4.30 -9.06
CA ASP A 143 -9.83 3.31 -8.77
C ASP A 143 -9.27 1.89 -8.57
N TYR A 144 -8.09 1.57 -9.14
CA TYR A 144 -7.41 0.28 -8.92
C TYR A 144 -7.01 0.03 -7.45
N GLU A 145 -6.91 1.07 -6.62
CA GLU A 145 -6.64 0.91 -5.18
C GLU A 145 -7.80 0.22 -4.46
N GLY A 146 -9.02 0.36 -5.00
CA GLY A 146 -10.23 -0.33 -4.57
C GLY A 146 -10.42 -1.71 -5.20
N PHE A 147 -9.45 -2.26 -5.94
CA PHE A 147 -9.55 -3.61 -6.50
C PHE A 147 -9.79 -4.67 -5.41
N ASN A 148 -10.89 -5.40 -5.54
CA ASN A 148 -11.40 -6.36 -4.55
C ASN A 148 -12.12 -7.56 -5.20
N TYR A 149 -11.72 -7.95 -6.42
CA TYR A 149 -12.36 -9.03 -7.14
C TYR A 149 -12.38 -10.34 -6.31
N LEU A 150 -13.55 -10.92 -6.12
CA LEU A 150 -13.72 -12.15 -5.32
C LEU A 150 -13.26 -13.40 -6.07
N GLY A 151 -13.26 -13.36 -7.40
CA GLY A 151 -13.20 -14.56 -8.25
C GLY A 151 -14.57 -15.21 -8.42
N LEU A 152 -14.80 -15.80 -9.59
CA LEU A 152 -16.09 -16.35 -9.99
C LEU A 152 -16.59 -17.45 -9.06
N GLY A 153 -15.70 -18.32 -8.55
CA GLY A 153 -16.07 -19.37 -7.60
C GLY A 153 -16.66 -18.79 -6.32
N ILE A 154 -16.05 -17.75 -5.76
CA ILE A 154 -16.55 -17.10 -4.54
C ILE A 154 -17.79 -16.25 -4.82
N ILE A 155 -17.93 -15.65 -6.01
CA ILE A 155 -19.18 -14.98 -6.43
C ILE A 155 -20.34 -15.97 -6.46
N ILE A 156 -20.16 -17.14 -7.07
CA ILE A 156 -21.15 -18.22 -7.09
C ILE A 156 -21.47 -18.68 -5.66
N ASN A 157 -20.45 -18.84 -4.82
CA ASN A 157 -20.64 -19.22 -3.41
C ASN A 157 -21.42 -18.17 -2.62
N LEU A 158 -21.17 -16.87 -2.85
CA LEU A 158 -21.93 -15.78 -2.25
C LEU A 158 -23.40 -15.83 -2.66
N ILE A 159 -23.70 -16.00 -3.96
CA ILE A 159 -25.07 -16.12 -4.46
C ILE A 159 -25.78 -17.34 -3.83
N PHE A 160 -25.08 -18.47 -3.74
CA PHE A 160 -25.65 -19.67 -3.13
C PHE A 160 -25.87 -19.52 -1.61
N ALA A 161 -24.97 -18.83 -0.91
CA ALA A 161 -25.16 -18.48 0.50
C ALA A 161 -26.42 -17.63 0.69
N ILE A 162 -26.63 -16.61 -0.15
CA ILE A 162 -27.84 -15.76 -0.12
C ILE A 162 -29.09 -16.60 -0.36
N PHE A 163 -29.07 -17.48 -1.37
CA PHE A 163 -30.18 -18.40 -1.65
C PHE A 163 -30.51 -19.28 -0.43
N LEU A 164 -29.50 -19.86 0.23
CA LEU A 164 -29.70 -20.69 1.42
C LEU A 164 -30.25 -19.88 2.61
N VAL A 165 -29.80 -18.64 2.82
CA VAL A 165 -30.33 -17.74 3.85
C VAL A 165 -31.82 -17.47 3.62
N ILE A 166 -32.21 -17.15 2.37
CA ILE A 166 -33.61 -16.89 1.99
C ILE A 166 -34.44 -18.17 2.16
N LYS A 167 -33.98 -19.29 1.58
CA LYS A 167 -34.69 -20.58 1.62
C LYS A 167 -34.91 -21.08 3.05
N LYS A 168 -33.91 -20.93 3.92
CA LYS A 168 -33.98 -21.34 5.33
C LYS A 168 -34.55 -20.25 6.26
N LYS A 169 -34.95 -19.09 5.72
CA LYS A 169 -35.48 -17.94 6.47
C LYS A 169 -34.58 -17.53 7.64
N ILE A 170 -33.26 -17.53 7.44
CA ILE A 170 -32.31 -17.26 8.52
C ILE A 170 -32.29 -15.77 8.84
N ASN A 171 -32.51 -15.43 10.11
CA ASN A 171 -32.36 -14.07 10.59
C ASN A 171 -30.87 -13.76 10.87
N ILE A 172 -30.23 -13.03 9.96
CA ILE A 172 -28.83 -12.61 10.09
C ILE A 172 -28.61 -11.56 11.21
N PHE A 173 -29.67 -10.92 11.70
CA PHE A 173 -29.64 -9.94 12.80
C PHE A 173 -30.00 -10.55 14.16
N SER A 174 -29.98 -11.87 14.27
CA SER A 174 -30.41 -12.60 15.47
C SER A 174 -29.49 -12.43 16.68
N SER A 175 -28.20 -12.16 16.48
CA SER A 175 -27.21 -12.10 17.56
C SER A 175 -26.53 -10.73 17.66
N LEU A 176 -26.00 -10.40 18.84
CA LEU A 176 -25.16 -9.21 19.00
C LEU A 176 -23.92 -9.29 18.09
N ASP A 177 -23.28 -10.47 18.00
CA ASP A 177 -22.08 -10.67 17.19
C ASP A 177 -22.34 -10.36 15.72
N SER A 178 -23.44 -10.88 15.16
CA SER A 178 -23.78 -10.62 13.76
C SER A 178 -24.13 -9.15 13.51
N LYS A 179 -24.83 -8.49 14.44
CA LYS A 179 -25.06 -7.04 14.37
C LYS A 179 -23.76 -6.25 14.37
N LEU A 180 -22.82 -6.58 15.26
CA LEU A 180 -21.52 -5.90 15.34
C LEU A 180 -20.69 -6.09 14.08
N VAL A 181 -20.67 -7.30 13.51
CA VAL A 181 -19.97 -7.57 12.24
C VAL A 181 -20.61 -6.78 11.10
N ILE A 182 -21.93 -6.68 11.03
CA ILE A 182 -22.62 -5.89 10.00
C ILE A 182 -22.30 -4.40 10.15
N ILE A 183 -22.35 -3.85 11.36
CA ILE A 183 -21.98 -2.46 11.63
C ILE A 183 -20.52 -2.19 11.24
N PHE A 184 -19.60 -3.10 11.60
CA PHE A 184 -18.20 -3.03 11.20
C PHE A 184 -18.03 -2.98 9.67
N CYS A 185 -18.69 -3.90 8.95
CA CYS A 185 -18.63 -3.94 7.49
C CYS A 185 -19.20 -2.65 6.88
N LEU A 186 -20.35 -2.17 7.35
CA LEU A 186 -20.97 -0.94 6.86
C LEU A 186 -20.06 0.28 7.07
N LEU A 187 -19.45 0.42 8.24
CA LEU A 187 -18.51 1.50 8.53
C LEU A 187 -17.35 1.52 7.54
N LEU A 188 -16.74 0.35 7.28
CA LEU A 188 -15.61 0.23 6.36
C LEU A 188 -16.01 0.43 4.89
N ILE A 189 -17.19 -0.05 4.47
CA ILE A 189 -17.73 0.19 3.13
C ILE A 189 -17.98 1.68 2.92
N LEU A 190 -18.67 2.34 3.87
CA LEU A 190 -18.96 3.78 3.79
C LEU A 190 -17.67 4.60 3.73
N PHE A 191 -16.68 4.25 4.56
CA PHE A 191 -15.36 4.89 4.48
C PHE A 191 -14.69 4.66 3.12
N GLY A 192 -14.76 3.42 2.61
CA GLY A 192 -14.17 3.02 1.34
C GLY A 192 -14.76 3.72 0.13
N LEU A 193 -16.10 3.82 0.06
CA LEU A 193 -16.84 4.50 -1.00
C LEU A 193 -16.46 5.98 -1.14
N SER A 194 -16.01 6.62 -0.05
CA SER A 194 -15.61 8.04 -0.01
C SER A 194 -16.74 9.02 -0.37
N ASN A 195 -16.39 10.29 -0.58
CA ASN A 195 -17.30 11.32 -1.06
C ASN A 195 -17.58 11.26 -2.57
N HIS A 196 -17.04 10.26 -3.26
CA HIS A 196 -17.15 10.02 -4.69
C HIS A 196 -17.64 8.59 -4.93
N ILE A 197 -18.94 8.35 -4.95
CA ILE A 197 -19.53 7.00 -5.11
C ILE A 197 -19.64 6.67 -6.60
N ALA A 198 -19.11 5.51 -7.01
CA ALA A 198 -19.17 5.04 -8.39
C ALA A 198 -19.69 3.61 -8.52
N PHE A 199 -20.36 3.36 -9.64
CA PHE A 199 -20.80 2.07 -10.12
C PHE A 199 -20.19 1.83 -11.48
N GLY A 200 -19.13 1.02 -11.51
CA GLY A 200 -18.35 0.79 -12.72
C GLY A 200 -17.77 2.08 -13.28
N SER A 201 -17.99 2.29 -14.57
CA SER A 201 -17.58 3.49 -15.29
C SER A 201 -18.48 4.72 -15.06
N TYR A 202 -19.39 4.69 -14.08
CA TYR A 202 -20.32 5.79 -13.80
C TYR A 202 -20.13 6.35 -12.39
N GLU A 203 -20.00 7.66 -12.24
CA GLU A 203 -20.03 8.33 -10.94
C GLU A 203 -21.47 8.63 -10.57
N LEU A 204 -21.98 7.96 -9.52
CA LEU A 204 -23.38 8.06 -9.10
C LEU A 204 -23.62 9.25 -8.19
N LEU A 205 -22.66 9.55 -7.31
CA LEU A 205 -22.76 10.64 -6.35
C LEU A 205 -21.39 11.24 -6.08
N ASN A 206 -21.32 12.56 -6.09
CA ASN A 206 -20.15 13.32 -5.67
C ASN A 206 -20.59 14.48 -4.78
N TYR A 207 -20.00 14.59 -3.60
CA TYR A 207 -20.31 15.67 -2.66
C TYR A 207 -19.05 16.20 -1.98
N ASN A 208 -19.15 17.43 -1.49
CA ASN A 208 -18.07 18.07 -0.75
C ASN A 208 -18.03 17.56 0.68
N LEU A 209 -16.86 17.09 1.11
CA LEU A 209 -16.66 16.63 2.47
C LEU A 209 -16.46 17.81 3.43
N PRO A 210 -17.19 17.85 4.57
CA PRO A 210 -16.93 18.80 5.64
C PRO A 210 -15.46 18.86 6.08
N GLY A 211 -14.97 20.06 6.39
CA GLY A 211 -13.57 20.29 6.72
C GLY A 211 -13.06 19.45 7.91
N PHE A 212 -13.87 19.27 8.94
CA PHE A 212 -13.51 18.53 10.15
C PHE A 212 -13.21 17.05 9.89
N LEU A 213 -13.86 16.44 8.88
CA LEU A 213 -13.61 15.06 8.50
C LEU A 213 -12.25 14.88 7.81
N LYS A 214 -11.63 15.95 7.29
CA LYS A 214 -10.35 15.85 6.58
C LYS A 214 -9.21 15.32 7.44
N VAL A 215 -9.31 15.44 8.77
CA VAL A 215 -8.33 14.91 9.73
C VAL A 215 -8.21 13.39 9.60
N PHE A 216 -9.33 12.70 9.39
CA PHE A 216 -9.36 11.23 9.28
C PHE A 216 -9.00 10.73 7.88
N THR A 217 -8.94 11.61 6.88
CA THR A 217 -9.14 11.16 5.49
C THR A 217 -8.00 11.57 4.58
N LYS A 218 -7.34 12.68 4.89
CA LYS A 218 -6.05 13.04 4.30
C LYS A 218 -4.99 11.95 4.54
N PRO A 219 -4.85 11.33 5.74
CA PRO A 219 -3.87 10.26 5.93
C PRO A 219 -4.20 9.00 5.12
N PHE A 220 -5.49 8.78 4.82
CA PHE A 220 -6.02 7.57 4.22
C PHE A 220 -6.64 7.80 2.84
N ARG A 221 -5.94 8.52 1.95
CA ARG A 221 -6.40 8.87 0.59
C ARG A 221 -6.98 7.70 -0.23
N ALA A 222 -6.33 6.55 -0.17
CA ALA A 222 -6.75 5.28 -0.77
C ALA A 222 -7.80 4.54 0.06
N SER A 223 -8.97 5.16 0.17
CA SER A 223 -10.06 4.64 0.98
C SER A 223 -10.55 3.27 0.51
N GLY A 224 -10.48 2.96 -0.79
CA GLY A 224 -10.90 1.67 -1.33
C GLY A 224 -10.24 0.45 -0.66
N ARG A 225 -9.05 0.63 -0.08
CA ARG A 225 -8.32 -0.40 0.68
C ARG A 225 -9.04 -0.83 1.96
N PHE A 226 -9.87 0.02 2.57
CA PHE A 226 -10.63 -0.32 3.78
C PHE A 226 -11.69 -1.40 3.56
N PHE A 227 -11.94 -1.80 2.31
CA PHE A 227 -12.78 -2.96 2.03
C PHE A 227 -12.08 -4.31 2.31
N TRP A 228 -10.75 -4.39 2.46
CA TRP A 228 -10.06 -5.68 2.65
C TRP A 228 -10.54 -6.51 3.84
N PRO A 229 -10.80 -5.95 5.04
CA PRO A 229 -11.40 -6.72 6.13
C PRO A 229 -12.80 -7.24 5.76
N VAL A 230 -13.60 -6.43 5.05
CA VAL A 230 -14.94 -6.81 4.56
C VAL A 230 -14.84 -7.94 3.54
N TYR A 231 -13.87 -7.89 2.62
CA TYR A 231 -13.58 -8.94 1.66
C TYR A 231 -13.37 -10.30 2.36
N TYR A 232 -12.52 -10.34 3.40
CA TYR A 232 -12.27 -11.57 4.14
C TYR A 232 -13.49 -12.06 4.91
N ILE A 233 -14.28 -11.15 5.49
CA ILE A 233 -15.53 -11.52 6.15
C ILE A 233 -16.49 -12.16 5.14
N ILE A 234 -16.73 -11.53 3.98
CA ILE A 234 -17.59 -12.08 2.92
C ILE A 234 -17.07 -13.46 2.49
N PHE A 235 -15.79 -13.56 2.16
CA PHE A 235 -15.16 -14.79 1.68
C PHE A 235 -15.33 -15.94 2.68
N ILE A 236 -14.86 -15.74 3.92
CA ILE A 236 -14.81 -16.81 4.93
C ILE A 236 -16.22 -17.16 5.42
N SER A 237 -17.04 -16.15 5.73
CA SER A 237 -18.36 -16.39 6.30
C SER A 237 -19.29 -17.12 5.34
N THR A 238 -19.32 -16.73 4.07
CA THR A 238 -20.17 -17.36 3.06
C THR A 238 -19.74 -18.80 2.80
N LEU A 239 -18.43 -19.05 2.70
CA LEU A 239 -17.89 -20.39 2.50
C LEU A 239 -18.21 -21.30 3.70
N VAL A 240 -17.91 -20.87 4.92
CA VAL A 240 -18.22 -21.64 6.14
C VAL A 240 -19.71 -21.88 6.26
N PHE A 241 -20.54 -20.86 5.98
CA PHE A 241 -21.98 -20.96 6.04
C PHE A 241 -22.52 -22.01 5.05
N VAL A 242 -22.13 -21.94 3.78
CA VAL A 242 -22.59 -22.90 2.76
C VAL A 242 -22.16 -24.32 3.12
N LEU A 243 -20.88 -24.53 3.44
CA LEU A 243 -20.34 -25.87 3.74
C LEU A 243 -21.01 -26.50 4.97
N ARG A 244 -21.36 -25.71 5.99
CA ARG A 244 -22.10 -26.20 7.17
C ARG A 244 -23.56 -26.53 6.89
N ASN A 245 -24.12 -26.01 5.81
CA ASN A 245 -25.53 -26.16 5.46
C ASN A 245 -25.79 -27.26 4.42
N LEU A 246 -24.73 -27.95 3.96
CA LEU A 246 -24.78 -29.09 3.07
C LEU A 246 -24.52 -30.40 3.84
N ASN A 247 -24.92 -31.54 3.26
CA ASN A 247 -24.54 -32.84 3.81
C ASN A 247 -23.07 -33.16 3.46
N PRO A 248 -22.38 -34.09 4.17
CA PRO A 248 -20.94 -34.29 4.00
C PRO A 248 -20.50 -34.62 2.56
N ARG A 249 -21.25 -35.49 1.86
CA ARG A 249 -20.96 -35.84 0.46
C ARG A 249 -21.09 -34.64 -0.48
N LYS A 250 -22.18 -33.87 -0.38
CA LYS A 250 -22.39 -32.66 -1.18
C LYS A 250 -21.40 -31.56 -0.84
N THR A 251 -20.97 -31.48 0.43
CA THR A 251 -19.98 -30.50 0.90
C THR A 251 -18.66 -30.69 0.16
N LEU A 252 -18.15 -31.93 0.10
CA LEU A 252 -16.90 -32.24 -0.60
C LEU A 252 -17.00 -31.93 -2.10
N ILE A 253 -18.06 -32.41 -2.76
CA ILE A 253 -18.28 -32.19 -4.20
C ILE A 253 -18.37 -30.69 -4.50
N TYR A 254 -19.17 -29.95 -3.73
CA TYR A 254 -19.34 -28.52 -3.88
C TYR A 254 -18.02 -27.75 -3.64
N ALA A 255 -17.28 -28.10 -2.60
CA ALA A 255 -16.00 -27.46 -2.29
C ALA A 255 -14.99 -27.66 -3.42
N LEU A 256 -14.88 -28.88 -3.97
CA LEU A 256 -14.01 -29.18 -5.11
C LEU A 256 -14.44 -28.40 -6.37
N LEU A 257 -15.74 -28.34 -6.66
CA LEU A 257 -16.27 -27.61 -7.80
C LEU A 257 -15.96 -26.10 -7.69
N ILE A 258 -16.27 -25.48 -6.55
CA ILE A 258 -16.00 -24.05 -6.33
C ILE A 258 -14.52 -23.76 -6.37
N LEU A 259 -13.68 -24.63 -5.79
CA LEU A 259 -12.22 -24.49 -5.86
C LEU A 259 -11.72 -24.55 -7.30
N MET A 260 -12.21 -25.51 -8.10
CA MET A 260 -11.83 -25.64 -9.51
C MET A 260 -12.23 -24.40 -10.30
N ILE A 261 -13.49 -23.94 -10.17
CA ILE A 261 -13.96 -22.71 -10.83
C ILE A 261 -13.08 -21.53 -10.41
N GLN A 262 -12.79 -21.39 -9.12
CA GLN A 262 -11.96 -20.29 -8.60
C GLN A 262 -10.53 -20.31 -9.15
N VAL A 263 -9.90 -21.49 -9.22
CA VAL A 263 -8.52 -21.63 -9.71
C VAL A 263 -8.43 -21.37 -11.20
N VAL A 264 -9.38 -21.89 -11.99
CA VAL A 264 -9.44 -21.65 -13.43
C VAL A 264 -9.72 -20.18 -13.71
N ASP A 265 -10.71 -19.60 -13.02
CA ASP A 265 -11.05 -18.19 -13.15
C ASP A 265 -9.85 -17.28 -12.90
N LEU A 266 -9.11 -17.49 -11.81
CA LEU A 266 -7.97 -16.65 -11.46
C LEU A 266 -6.67 -17.01 -12.19
N SER A 267 -6.69 -17.99 -13.10
CA SER A 267 -5.48 -18.53 -13.73
C SER A 267 -4.72 -17.49 -14.55
N ASP A 268 -5.43 -16.63 -15.30
CA ASP A 268 -4.85 -15.53 -16.08
C ASP A 268 -4.12 -14.54 -15.16
N GLY A 269 -4.75 -14.14 -14.05
CA GLY A 269 -4.13 -13.27 -13.06
C GLY A 269 -2.89 -13.90 -12.42
N PHE A 270 -2.94 -15.19 -12.08
CA PHE A 270 -1.78 -15.92 -11.55
C PHE A 270 -0.65 -16.04 -12.56
N GLN A 271 -0.97 -16.28 -13.83
CA GLN A 271 0.01 -16.32 -14.91
C GLN A 271 0.67 -14.94 -15.06
N LYS A 272 -0.09 -13.85 -15.07
CA LYS A 272 0.46 -12.49 -15.17
C LYS A 272 1.37 -12.12 -14.00
N ILE A 273 1.01 -12.51 -12.77
CA ILE A 273 1.88 -12.33 -11.60
C ILE A 273 3.13 -13.20 -11.69
N ARG A 274 3.01 -14.44 -12.18
CA ARG A 274 4.16 -15.32 -12.40
C ARG A 274 5.08 -14.76 -13.48
N GLU A 275 4.54 -14.27 -14.59
CA GLU A 275 5.27 -13.56 -15.63
C GLU A 275 5.96 -12.33 -15.04
N PHE A 276 5.27 -11.53 -14.23
CA PHE A 276 5.89 -10.40 -13.53
C PHE A 276 7.05 -10.83 -12.61
N ALA A 277 6.87 -11.90 -11.82
CA ALA A 277 7.89 -12.41 -10.91
C ALA A 277 9.07 -13.11 -11.62
N GLN A 278 8.80 -13.76 -12.76
CA GLN A 278 9.78 -14.51 -13.56
C GLN A 278 10.43 -13.66 -14.64
N ASN A 279 9.80 -12.54 -15.03
CA ASN A 279 10.35 -11.61 -15.98
C ASN A 279 11.66 -11.08 -15.43
N LYS A 280 12.74 -11.72 -15.88
CA LYS A 280 14.11 -11.22 -15.83
C LYS A 280 14.27 -9.89 -16.57
N GLU A 281 13.21 -9.34 -17.16
CA GLU A 281 13.16 -7.96 -17.63
C GLU A 281 12.99 -6.93 -16.50
N GLU A 282 12.56 -7.31 -15.28
CA GLU A 282 12.89 -6.56 -14.04
C GLU A 282 14.28 -6.91 -13.50
N GLY A 283 14.88 -7.99 -14.01
CA GLY A 283 16.32 -8.06 -14.17
C GLY A 283 16.86 -6.99 -15.15
N SER A 284 16.05 -6.03 -15.63
CA SER A 284 16.56 -4.73 -16.05
C SER A 284 17.05 -3.87 -14.90
N LEU A 285 16.89 -4.21 -13.62
CA LEU A 285 17.77 -3.67 -12.58
C LEU A 285 19.15 -4.34 -12.59
N TYR A 286 19.24 -5.56 -13.11
CA TYR A 286 20.48 -6.30 -13.31
C TYR A 286 21.13 -5.98 -14.68
N LYS A 287 20.35 -5.60 -15.71
CA LYS A 287 20.82 -5.05 -17.00
C LYS A 287 20.98 -3.52 -16.97
N LYS A 288 20.18 -2.79 -16.16
CA LYS A 288 20.47 -1.43 -15.67
C LYS A 288 21.19 -1.49 -14.32
N ASP A 289 22.01 -2.51 -14.12
CA ASP A 289 23.33 -2.16 -13.62
C ASP A 289 23.84 -1.25 -14.73
N LEU A 290 23.65 0.06 -14.55
CA LEU A 290 24.24 0.98 -15.48
C LEU A 290 25.67 0.51 -15.54
N GLU A 291 26.19 0.20 -16.71
CA GLU A 291 27.62 0.17 -16.91
C GLU A 291 28.15 1.62 -16.79
N LEU A 292 27.77 2.32 -15.71
CA LEU A 292 28.53 3.28 -14.95
C LEU A 292 29.86 2.66 -14.48
N ASN A 293 30.42 1.65 -15.16
CA ASN A 293 31.77 1.14 -15.01
C ASN A 293 32.77 2.32 -15.03
N GLN A 294 32.49 3.34 -15.84
CA GLN A 294 33.24 4.60 -15.83
C GLN A 294 33.15 5.34 -14.48
N LEU A 295 31.97 5.35 -13.84
CA LEU A 295 31.78 5.95 -12.51
C LEU A 295 32.22 5.02 -11.38
N GLU A 296 32.26 3.69 -11.55
CA GLU A 296 32.76 2.75 -10.54
C GLU A 296 34.23 2.99 -10.22
N SER A 297 35.05 3.24 -11.25
CA SER A 297 36.46 3.59 -11.06
C SER A 297 36.63 4.85 -10.20
N VAL A 298 35.75 5.83 -10.43
CA VAL A 298 35.69 7.09 -9.68
C VAL A 298 35.13 6.88 -8.27
N ALA A 299 34.13 6.02 -8.10
CA ALA A 299 33.38 5.88 -6.86
C ALA A 299 34.21 5.31 -5.69
N LYS A 300 35.24 4.52 -5.98
CA LYS A 300 36.17 3.99 -4.97
C LYS A 300 36.84 5.08 -4.14
N ASP A 301 36.92 6.30 -4.68
CA ASP A 301 37.59 7.43 -4.05
C ASP A 301 36.70 8.30 -3.15
N TYR A 302 35.39 8.05 -3.10
CA TYR A 302 34.42 8.91 -2.41
C TYR A 302 33.53 8.10 -1.46
N GLY A 303 33.04 8.73 -0.40
CA GLY A 303 32.11 8.12 0.55
C GLY A 303 30.63 8.46 0.29
N LYS A 304 30.33 9.38 -0.64
CA LYS A 304 28.96 9.91 -0.82
C LYS A 304 28.59 10.13 -2.28
N LEU A 305 27.33 9.81 -2.62
CA LEU A 305 26.67 10.25 -3.85
C LEU A 305 25.54 11.22 -3.52
N ILE A 306 25.72 12.47 -3.92
CA ILE A 306 24.82 13.58 -3.66
C ILE A 306 24.06 13.93 -4.93
N TYR A 307 22.75 13.72 -4.93
CA TYR A 307 21.87 14.29 -5.94
C TYR A 307 21.68 15.77 -5.61
N VAL A 308 22.13 16.68 -6.50
CA VAL A 308 22.21 18.13 -6.19
C VAL A 308 20.84 18.78 -5.99
N PHE A 309 19.85 18.29 -6.73
CA PHE A 309 18.45 18.66 -6.58
C PHE A 309 17.65 17.41 -6.25
N PRO A 310 17.79 16.87 -5.02
CA PRO A 310 17.07 15.67 -4.66
C PRO A 310 15.58 16.00 -4.65
N SER A 311 14.80 15.15 -5.30
CA SER A 311 13.35 15.11 -5.16
C SER A 311 12.97 13.72 -4.67
N ASN A 312 11.68 13.41 -4.59
CA ASN A 312 11.25 12.05 -4.26
C ASN A 312 11.20 11.20 -5.52
N ALA A 313 11.86 10.03 -5.49
CA ALA A 313 12.08 9.21 -6.67
C ALA A 313 12.59 10.05 -7.86
N PRO A 314 13.72 10.76 -7.73
CA PRO A 314 14.25 11.58 -8.82
C PRO A 314 14.65 10.70 -10.02
N LYS A 315 14.90 11.31 -11.19
CA LYS A 315 15.29 10.55 -12.39
C LYS A 315 16.47 9.64 -12.05
N ASN A 316 16.37 8.36 -12.43
CA ASN A 316 17.39 7.33 -12.20
C ASN A 316 17.65 6.95 -10.73
N TRP A 317 16.76 7.29 -9.79
CA TRP A 317 16.99 7.03 -8.36
C TRP A 317 17.21 5.55 -8.03
N ILE A 318 16.55 4.62 -8.73
CA ILE A 318 16.70 3.19 -8.44
C ILE A 318 18.11 2.74 -8.81
N GLN A 319 18.55 3.11 -10.02
CA GLN A 319 19.87 2.77 -10.54
C GLN A 319 20.98 3.41 -9.71
N LEU A 320 20.82 4.70 -9.34
CA LEU A 320 21.80 5.40 -8.51
C LEU A 320 21.84 4.87 -7.08
N SER A 321 20.71 4.44 -6.51
CA SER A 321 20.65 3.78 -5.20
C SER A 321 21.37 2.43 -5.22
N TYR A 322 21.14 1.63 -6.27
CA TYR A 322 21.83 0.34 -6.43
C TYR A 322 23.34 0.52 -6.65
N PHE A 323 23.73 1.47 -7.51
CA PHE A 323 25.14 1.86 -7.69
C PHE A 323 25.79 2.28 -6.37
N SER A 324 25.09 3.10 -5.58
CA SER A 324 25.57 3.56 -4.27
C SER A 324 25.73 2.41 -3.29
N TYR A 325 24.78 1.47 -3.28
CA TYR A 325 24.87 0.26 -2.46
C TYR A 325 26.10 -0.58 -2.81
N ARG A 326 26.34 -0.87 -4.11
CA ARG A 326 27.50 -1.66 -4.56
C ARG A 326 28.84 -0.99 -4.22
N ASN A 327 28.89 0.33 -4.23
CA ASN A 327 30.10 1.11 -3.97
C ASN A 327 30.19 1.66 -2.53
N ASN A 328 29.32 1.21 -1.61
CA ASN A 328 29.27 1.65 -0.21
C ASN A 328 29.17 3.19 -0.02
N LEU A 329 28.43 3.86 -0.91
CA LEU A 329 28.22 5.31 -0.88
C LEU A 329 26.97 5.67 -0.07
N LYS A 330 27.08 6.69 0.79
CA LYS A 330 25.90 7.30 1.44
C LYS A 330 25.17 8.20 0.44
N THR A 331 23.83 8.20 0.47
CA THR A 331 22.99 8.99 -0.44
C THR A 331 22.10 9.98 0.30
N ASN A 332 21.62 10.99 -0.44
CA ASN A 332 20.67 12.00 0.03
C ASN A 332 19.32 11.95 -0.71
N PHE A 333 19.08 10.90 -1.50
CA PHE A 333 17.91 10.73 -2.36
C PHE A 333 17.34 9.32 -2.23
N GLY A 334 16.09 9.15 -2.64
CA GLY A 334 15.40 7.86 -2.60
C GLY A 334 13.91 8.01 -2.88
N TYR A 335 13.18 6.91 -2.73
CA TYR A 335 11.72 6.91 -2.71
C TYR A 335 11.20 6.81 -1.29
N PHE A 336 10.58 7.89 -0.83
CA PHE A 336 10.01 8.03 0.50
C PHE A 336 8.50 8.19 0.39
N ALA A 337 7.75 7.38 1.16
CA ALA A 337 6.30 7.47 1.23
C ALA A 337 5.81 8.79 1.88
N ARG A 338 6.68 9.45 2.66
CA ARG A 338 6.42 10.63 3.47
C ARG A 338 7.57 11.61 3.29
N ARG A 339 7.28 12.91 3.10
CA ARG A 339 8.28 13.93 2.78
C ARG A 339 8.00 15.24 3.51
N ASN A 340 9.07 15.84 4.02
CA ASN A 340 9.06 17.21 4.51
C ASN A 340 9.69 18.14 3.47
N LYS A 341 8.84 18.87 2.73
CA LYS A 341 9.30 19.83 1.69
C LYS A 341 10.16 20.96 2.25
N ASN A 342 9.95 21.36 3.51
CA ASN A 342 10.73 22.45 4.11
C ASN A 342 12.16 22.01 4.38
N VAL A 343 12.34 20.77 4.87
CA VAL A 343 13.66 20.15 5.05
C VAL A 343 14.35 19.95 3.71
N GLU A 344 13.64 19.41 2.72
CA GLU A 344 14.14 19.23 1.35
C GLU A 344 14.62 20.56 0.72
N ASN A 345 13.80 21.60 0.80
CA ASN A 345 14.15 22.94 0.31
C ASN A 345 15.32 23.56 1.08
N GLY A 346 15.38 23.36 2.39
CA GLY A 346 16.51 23.81 3.23
C GLY A 346 17.81 23.16 2.80
N TYR A 347 17.79 21.86 2.54
CA TYR A 347 18.93 21.10 2.08
C TYR A 347 19.37 21.50 0.66
N ILE A 348 18.44 21.75 -0.27
CA ILE A 348 18.74 22.29 -1.60
C ILE A 348 19.42 23.67 -1.50
N ARG A 349 18.94 24.55 -0.60
CA ARG A 349 19.58 25.85 -0.35
C ARG A 349 21.02 25.68 0.15
N GLN A 350 21.27 24.74 1.05
CA GLN A 350 22.61 24.45 1.57
C GLN A 350 23.56 24.01 0.45
N ILE A 351 23.15 23.07 -0.41
CA ILE A 351 23.96 22.64 -1.55
C ILE A 351 24.23 23.82 -2.49
N ASN A 352 23.22 24.64 -2.79
CA ASN A 352 23.38 25.81 -3.64
C ASN A 352 24.43 26.80 -3.10
N MET A 353 24.48 27.00 -1.77
CA MET A 353 25.49 27.82 -1.12
C MET A 353 26.89 27.20 -1.26
N GLN A 354 27.06 25.89 -1.04
CA GLN A 354 28.35 25.21 -1.24
C GLN A 354 28.91 25.40 -2.66
N PHE A 355 28.05 25.36 -3.68
CA PHE A 355 28.47 25.64 -5.05
C PHE A 355 28.77 27.13 -5.30
N ALA A 356 28.06 28.05 -4.64
CA ALA A 356 28.31 29.49 -4.76
C ALA A 356 29.65 29.89 -4.11
N GLU A 357 29.97 29.29 -2.96
CA GLU A 357 31.19 29.54 -2.20
C GLU A 357 32.38 28.70 -2.67
N ASN A 358 32.18 27.83 -3.66
CA ASN A 358 33.18 26.86 -4.12
C ASN A 358 33.78 26.01 -2.98
N ASN A 359 32.89 25.60 -2.06
CA ASN A 359 33.18 24.84 -0.86
C ASN A 359 32.45 23.49 -0.90
N LEU A 360 32.79 22.68 -1.90
CA LEU A 360 32.25 21.33 -2.07
C LEU A 360 33.02 20.33 -1.21
N SER A 361 32.31 19.31 -0.68
CA SER A 361 32.94 18.23 0.06
C SER A 361 33.76 17.36 -0.89
N LYS A 362 35.07 17.27 -0.61
CA LYS A 362 36.02 16.43 -1.37
C LYS A 362 35.69 14.94 -1.36
N ASP A 363 34.85 14.51 -0.42
CA ASP A 363 34.38 13.13 -0.24
C ASP A 363 33.02 12.86 -0.93
N SER A 364 32.58 13.75 -1.83
CA SER A 364 31.24 13.66 -2.44
C SER A 364 31.27 13.73 -3.97
N ILE A 365 30.51 12.82 -4.59
CA ILE A 365 30.15 12.83 -6.00
C ILE A 365 28.86 13.62 -6.16
N TYR A 366 28.87 14.69 -6.95
CA TYR A 366 27.68 15.52 -7.17
C TYR A 366 27.02 15.19 -8.50
N TYR A 367 25.84 14.57 -8.44
CA TYR A 367 25.07 14.12 -9.60
C TYR A 367 23.97 15.12 -10.01
N PHE A 368 23.82 15.30 -11.32
CA PHE A 368 22.81 16.16 -11.94
C PHE A 368 22.03 15.37 -13.00
N SER A 369 20.71 15.56 -13.03
CA SER A 369 19.84 15.02 -14.10
C SER A 369 19.68 15.92 -15.32
N ASP A 370 20.13 17.18 -15.24
CA ASP A 370 19.95 18.16 -16.30
C ASP A 370 21.29 18.79 -16.69
N GLN A 371 21.61 18.74 -17.98
CA GLN A 371 22.88 19.22 -18.53
C GLN A 371 23.05 20.74 -18.38
N ARG A 372 21.98 21.52 -18.55
CA ARG A 372 22.03 22.99 -18.47
C ARG A 372 22.35 23.41 -17.04
N ILE A 373 21.68 22.79 -16.07
CA ILE A 373 21.94 23.02 -14.65
C ILE A 373 23.37 22.61 -14.30
N TRP A 374 23.80 21.41 -14.71
CA TRP A 374 25.17 20.93 -14.49
C TRP A 374 26.25 21.89 -15.02
N ARG A 375 26.09 22.42 -16.25
CA ARG A 375 27.01 23.42 -16.83
C ARG A 375 27.03 24.70 -16.01
N LYS A 376 25.86 25.22 -15.61
CA LYS A 376 25.73 26.43 -14.78
C LYS A 376 26.43 26.28 -13.44
N PHE A 377 26.28 25.13 -12.78
CA PHE A 377 26.88 24.87 -11.48
C PHE A 377 28.39 24.63 -11.56
N TYR A 378 28.86 23.92 -12.59
CA TYR A 378 30.29 23.72 -12.81
C TYR A 378 31.06 25.03 -13.00
N ASN A 379 30.48 26.03 -13.68
CA ASN A 379 31.14 27.32 -13.88
C ASN A 379 31.53 28.01 -12.56
N LYS A 380 30.80 27.74 -11.47
CA LYS A 380 31.09 28.29 -10.14
C LYS A 380 32.26 27.61 -9.43
N VAL A 381 32.57 26.35 -9.80
CA VAL A 381 33.51 25.48 -9.07
C VAL A 381 34.66 24.95 -9.95
N ARG A 382 34.79 25.48 -11.17
CA ARG A 382 35.76 25.03 -12.19
C ARG A 382 37.21 25.02 -11.69
N SER A 383 37.57 25.90 -10.75
CA SER A 383 38.94 25.98 -10.22
C SER A 383 39.32 24.81 -9.30
N LYS A 384 38.34 24.14 -8.68
CA LYS A 384 38.58 23.10 -7.68
C LYS A 384 37.85 21.78 -7.99
N SER A 385 37.26 21.65 -9.17
CA SER A 385 36.47 20.47 -9.51
C SER A 385 36.69 20.06 -10.96
N LYS A 386 36.52 18.76 -11.21
CA LYS A 386 36.42 18.17 -12.54
C LYS A 386 34.97 17.93 -12.91
N ARG A 387 34.69 18.05 -14.19
CA ARG A 387 33.37 17.81 -14.77
C ARG A 387 33.41 16.57 -15.64
N ILE A 388 32.52 15.62 -15.39
CA ILE A 388 32.46 14.34 -16.12
C ILE A 388 31.05 14.12 -16.67
N LYS A 389 30.96 13.89 -17.99
CA LYS A 389 29.75 13.38 -18.64
C LYS A 389 30.01 11.91 -18.93
N ILE A 390 29.15 11.05 -18.42
CA ILE A 390 29.18 9.61 -18.67
C ILE A 390 27.97 9.30 -19.53
N ILE A 391 28.13 8.45 -20.53
CA ILE A 391 27.01 7.89 -21.29
C ILE A 391 26.94 6.43 -20.87
N ASP A 392 25.78 5.99 -20.41
CA ASP A 392 25.60 4.60 -20.03
C ASP A 392 25.49 3.69 -21.27
N SER A 393 25.44 2.38 -21.04
CA SER A 393 25.26 1.37 -22.10
C SER A 393 23.95 1.50 -22.88
N TYR A 394 23.02 2.36 -22.44
CA TYR A 394 21.74 2.65 -23.08
C TYR A 394 21.73 3.99 -23.83
N GLY A 395 22.84 4.73 -23.84
CA GLY A 395 22.93 6.05 -24.46
C GLY A 395 22.39 7.20 -23.60
N GLU A 396 21.97 6.95 -22.36
CA GLU A 396 21.51 7.99 -21.45
C GLU A 396 22.71 8.72 -20.83
N PRO A 397 22.70 10.07 -20.86
CA PRO A 397 23.79 10.85 -20.29
C PRO A 397 23.61 11.08 -18.79
N HIS A 398 24.69 10.87 -18.05
CA HIS A 398 24.84 11.15 -16.63
C HIS A 398 25.86 12.28 -16.43
N PHE A 399 25.54 13.22 -15.54
CA PHE A 399 26.31 14.44 -15.38
C PHE A 399 26.83 14.57 -13.95
N VAL A 400 28.15 14.62 -13.80
CA VAL A 400 28.82 14.58 -12.49
C VAL A 400 29.80 15.72 -12.34
N ILE A 401 29.89 16.27 -11.13
CA ILE A 401 30.97 17.14 -10.69
C ILE A 401 31.71 16.44 -9.55
N LEU A 402 33.04 16.38 -9.68
CA LEU A 402 33.95 15.80 -8.71
C LEU A 402 34.87 16.88 -8.18
N PRO A 403 34.82 17.22 -6.89
CA PRO A 403 35.83 18.10 -6.30
C PRO A 403 37.20 17.42 -6.34
N ASN A 404 38.24 18.23 -6.57
CA ASN A 404 39.62 17.78 -6.52
C ASN A 404 39.97 17.39 -5.07
N LYS A 405 40.59 16.23 -4.89
CA LYS A 405 41.14 15.80 -3.61
C LYS A 405 42.25 16.73 -3.15
#